data_AF-A0A455BX12-F1
#
_entry.id   AF-A0A455BX12-F1
#
_cell.length_a   1.000
_cell.length_b   1.000
_cell.length_c   1.000
_cell.angle_alpha   90.00
_cell.angle_beta   90.00
_cell.angle_gamma   90.00
#
_symmetry.space_group_name_H-M   'P 1'
#
loop_
_entity.id
_entity.type
_entity.pdbx_description
1 polymer ?
#
loop_
_entity_poly.entity_id
_entity_poly.type
_entity_poly.pdbx_seq_one_letter_code
_entity_poly.pdbx_strand_id
1 'polypeptide(L)'
;MRSRATHLSSLWTLFFQMKTGPFAEHSNQLWNISAVPSWSKVNQGLIRMYKAECLEKFPVIQHFKFGSLLPIHPIHPAASR
;
A
#
# COMPACT_ATOMS: atom_id res chain seq x y z
N MET A 1 -18.48 23.98 -11.35
CA MET A 1 -17.19 23.34 -11.00
C MET A 1 -17.24 22.77 -9.58
N ARG A 2 -17.83 21.60 -9.36
CA ARG A 2 -17.82 20.87 -8.07
C ARG A 2 -18.01 19.37 -8.35
N SER A 3 -16.93 18.62 -8.56
CA SER A 3 -17.01 17.13 -8.63
C SER A 3 -15.63 16.46 -8.54
N ARG A 4 -14.82 16.77 -7.53
CA ARG A 4 -13.54 16.05 -7.28
C ARG A 4 -13.22 15.78 -5.79
N ALA A 5 -14.17 15.93 -4.88
CA ALA A 5 -13.92 15.85 -3.42
C ALA A 5 -14.72 14.78 -2.67
N THR A 6 -15.46 13.90 -3.35
CA THR A 6 -16.34 12.91 -2.72
C THR A 6 -15.65 11.60 -2.30
N HIS A 7 -14.47 11.28 -2.86
CA HIS A 7 -13.77 10.02 -2.55
C HIS A 7 -12.83 10.09 -1.34
N LEU A 8 -12.30 11.27 -1.01
CA LEU A 8 -11.40 11.44 0.14
C LEU A 8 -12.16 11.49 1.48
N SER A 9 -13.39 12.00 1.48
CA SER A 9 -14.22 12.08 2.68
C SER A 9 -14.68 10.71 3.19
N SER A 10 -14.92 9.77 2.27
CA SER A 10 -15.44 8.43 2.59
C SER A 10 -14.38 7.53 3.24
N LEU A 11 -13.13 7.59 2.78
CA LEU A 11 -11.99 6.87 3.38
C LEU A 11 -11.64 7.41 4.77
N TRP A 12 -11.66 8.73 4.94
CA TRP A 12 -11.44 9.38 6.23
C TRP A 12 -12.52 8.96 7.24
N THR A 13 -13.79 8.97 6.81
CA THR A 13 -14.91 8.55 7.64
C THR A 13 -14.79 7.08 8.05
N LEU A 14 -14.47 6.17 7.14
CA LEU A 14 -14.30 4.74 7.46
C LEU A 14 -13.23 4.49 8.53
N PHE A 15 -12.09 5.18 8.46
CA PHE A 15 -11.00 4.97 9.42
C PHE A 15 -11.35 5.41 10.85
N PHE A 16 -11.96 6.58 11.00
CA PHE A 16 -12.36 7.10 12.32
C PHE A 16 -13.65 6.47 12.86
N GLN A 17 -14.46 5.85 12.00
CA GLN A 17 -15.67 5.13 12.43
C GLN A 17 -15.36 3.69 12.89
N MET A 18 -14.35 3.04 12.31
CA MET A 18 -14.03 1.64 12.60
C MET A 18 -13.11 1.45 13.82
N LYS A 19 -12.40 2.50 14.25
CA LYS A 19 -11.45 2.45 15.36
C LYS A 19 -11.59 3.68 16.25
N THR A 20 -11.85 3.44 17.53
CA THR A 20 -12.01 4.49 18.54
C THR A 20 -10.66 4.84 19.16
N GLY A 21 -10.45 6.12 19.51
CA GLY A 21 -9.24 6.62 20.18
C GLY A 21 -8.35 7.47 19.26
N PRO A 22 -7.25 8.05 19.78
CA PRO A 22 -6.32 8.86 18.98
C PRO A 22 -5.73 8.09 17.80
N PHE A 23 -5.64 8.74 16.63
CA PHE A 23 -5.10 8.13 15.41
C PHE A 23 -3.68 7.58 15.55
N ALA A 24 -2.85 8.26 16.35
CA ALA A 24 -1.49 7.84 16.66
C ALA A 24 -1.42 6.50 17.43
N GLU A 25 -2.47 6.14 18.17
CA GLU A 25 -2.53 4.91 18.96
C GLU A 25 -3.02 3.73 18.12
N HIS A 26 -4.11 3.91 17.37
CA HIS A 26 -4.72 2.82 16.61
C HIS A 26 -4.12 2.62 15.21
N SER A 27 -3.32 3.58 14.72
CA SER A 27 -2.73 3.58 13.37
C SER A 27 -1.36 4.28 13.32
N ASN A 28 -0.51 3.95 14.29
CA ASN A 28 0.80 4.58 14.49
C ASN A 28 1.70 4.61 13.24
N GLN A 29 1.74 3.54 12.44
CA GLN A 29 2.54 3.52 11.20
C GLN A 29 2.06 4.57 10.19
N LEU A 30 0.73 4.70 10.01
CA LEU A 30 0.15 5.70 9.11
C LEU A 30 0.33 7.13 9.67
N TRP A 31 0.30 7.29 11.00
CA TRP A 31 0.62 8.55 11.66
C TRP A 31 2.07 8.99 11.41
N ASN A 32 3.02 8.06 11.47
CA ASN A 32 4.43 8.40 11.16
C ASN A 32 4.60 8.76 9.68
N ILE A 33 3.86 8.11 8.77
CA ILE A 33 3.88 8.42 7.34
C ILE A 33 3.25 9.79 7.04
N SER A 34 2.22 10.21 7.78
CA SER A 34 1.59 11.52 7.56
C SER A 34 2.52 12.70 7.88
N ALA A 35 3.59 12.48 8.66
CA ALA A 35 4.63 13.47 8.93
C ALA A 35 5.66 13.63 7.78
N VAL A 36 5.63 12.78 6.74
CA VAL A 36 6.57 12.87 5.61
C VAL A 36 6.15 14.02 4.68
N PRO A 37 7.02 15.02 4.44
CA PRO A 37 6.63 16.28 3.78
C PRO A 37 6.44 16.17 2.26
N SER A 38 6.80 15.04 1.65
CA SER A 38 6.75 14.87 0.19
C SER A 38 6.04 13.57 -0.17
N TRP A 39 4.99 13.70 -0.99
CA TRP A 39 4.28 12.56 -1.56
C TRP A 39 5.18 11.64 -2.38
N SER A 40 6.23 12.17 -3.03
CA SER A 40 7.22 11.35 -3.73
C SER A 40 7.97 10.42 -2.77
N LYS A 41 8.38 10.93 -1.59
CA LYS A 41 9.02 10.13 -0.54
C LYS A 41 8.05 9.12 0.07
N VAL A 42 6.79 9.51 0.30
CA VAL A 42 5.73 8.60 0.76
C VAL A 42 5.57 7.44 -0.21
N ASN A 43 5.41 7.71 -1.51
CA ASN A 43 5.24 6.67 -2.53
C ASN A 43 6.45 5.72 -2.58
N GLN A 44 7.67 6.27 -2.57
CA GLN A 44 8.89 5.46 -2.55
C GLN A 44 8.96 4.57 -1.30
N GLY A 45 8.62 5.11 -0.13
CA GLY A 45 8.57 4.37 1.13
C GLY A 45 7.53 3.25 1.10
N LEU A 46 6.32 3.55 0.64
CA LEU A 46 5.23 2.57 0.55
C LEU A 46 5.53 1.44 -0.43
N ILE A 47 6.17 1.72 -1.57
CA ILE A 47 6.60 0.68 -2.51
C ILE A 47 7.63 -0.26 -1.86
N ARG A 48 8.61 0.29 -1.13
CA ARG A 48 9.62 -0.52 -0.42
C ARG A 48 8.98 -1.34 0.70
N MET A 49 8.09 -0.74 1.49
CA MET A 49 7.36 -1.41 2.55
C MET A 49 6.47 -2.52 2.00
N TYR A 50 5.78 -2.31 0.87
CA TYR A 50 4.97 -3.34 0.23
C TYR A 50 5.80 -4.54 -0.23
N LYS A 51 6.98 -4.30 -0.79
CA LYS A 51 7.91 -5.39 -1.15
C LYS A 51 8.29 -6.20 0.09
N ALA A 52 8.78 -5.54 1.15
CA ALA A 52 9.27 -6.21 2.35
C ALA A 52 8.16 -6.90 3.17
N GLU A 53 7.04 -6.21 3.39
CA GLU A 53 5.99 -6.66 4.32
C GLU A 53 4.89 -7.47 3.65
N CYS A 54 4.78 -7.45 2.32
CA CYS A 54 3.78 -8.23 1.60
C CYS A 54 4.40 -9.25 0.65
N LEU A 55 5.24 -8.82 -0.29
CA LEU A 55 5.76 -9.72 -1.34
C LEU A 55 6.83 -10.67 -0.82
N GLU A 56 7.73 -10.20 0.04
CA GLU A 56 8.85 -10.97 0.62
C GLU A 56 8.47 -11.68 1.93
N LYS A 57 7.23 -11.48 2.40
CA LYS A 57 6.73 -12.06 3.65
C LYS A 57 5.99 -13.36 3.36
N PHE A 58 6.63 -14.50 3.63
CA PHE A 58 6.09 -15.83 3.31
C PHE A 58 4.63 -16.04 3.78
N PRO A 59 4.25 -15.75 5.04
CA PRO A 59 2.87 -15.93 5.50
C PRO A 59 1.82 -15.13 4.70
N VAL A 60 2.23 -14.03 4.08
CA VAL A 60 1.38 -13.18 3.26
C VAL A 60 1.33 -13.72 1.83
N ILE A 61 2.49 -13.89 1.19
CA ILE A 61 2.59 -14.23 -0.24
C ILE A 61 2.23 -15.70 -0.54
N GLN A 62 2.24 -16.60 0.44
CA GLN A 62 1.94 -18.03 0.23
C GLN A 62 0.57 -18.29 -0.42
N HIS A 63 -0.38 -17.36 -0.29
CA HIS A 63 -1.71 -17.47 -0.87
C HIS A 63 -1.81 -16.95 -2.31
N PHE A 64 -0.71 -16.44 -2.87
CA PHE A 64 -0.67 -15.91 -4.23
C PHE A 64 -0.77 -17.04 -5.26
N LYS A 65 -1.74 -16.94 -6.17
CA LYS A 65 -1.99 -17.96 -7.19
C LYS A 65 -1.22 -17.62 -8.46
N PHE A 66 -0.48 -18.59 -8.97
CA PHE A 66 0.20 -18.50 -10.26
C PHE A 66 -0.59 -19.26 -11.34
N GLY A 67 -0.55 -18.75 -12.55
CA GLY A 67 -1.28 -19.29 -13.69
C GLY A 67 -0.69 -18.80 -15.01
N SER A 68 -1.45 -18.87 -16.10
CA SER A 68 -0.96 -18.44 -17.42
C SER A 68 -0.69 -16.94 -17.51
N LEU A 69 -1.46 -16.10 -16.80
CA LEU A 69 -1.27 -14.64 -16.79
C LEU A 69 -0.14 -14.18 -15.86
N LEU A 70 0.09 -14.92 -14.78
CA LEU A 70 1.10 -14.64 -13.75
C LEU A 70 1.91 -15.91 -13.54
N PRO A 71 2.88 -16.18 -14.42
CA PRO A 71 3.68 -17.39 -14.32
C PRO A 71 4.66 -17.31 -13.16
N ILE A 72 4.97 -18.48 -12.59
CA ILE A 72 6.03 -18.64 -11.59
C ILE A 72 7.41 -18.93 -12.22
N HIS A 73 7.47 -19.13 -13.54
CA HIS A 73 8.74 -19.40 -14.20
C HIS A 73 9.67 -18.19 -14.10
N PRO A 74 11.01 -18.41 -14.08
CA PRO A 74 11.97 -17.33 -14.04
C PRO A 74 11.74 -16.32 -15.15
N ILE A 75 11.81 -15.04 -14.81
CA ILE A 75 11.69 -13.96 -15.80
C ILE A 75 12.88 -14.10 -16.75
N HIS A 76 12.61 -14.42 -18.02
CA HIS A 76 13.62 -14.25 -19.06
C HIS A 76 13.86 -12.75 -19.22
N PRO A 77 15.11 -12.26 -19.09
CA PRO A 77 15.40 -10.87 -19.34
C PRO A 77 14.94 -10.54 -20.77
N ALA A 78 14.07 -9.54 -20.89
CA ALA A 78 13.66 -9.03 -22.18
C ALA A 78 14.95 -8.68 -22.94
N ALA A 79 15.14 -9.26 -24.13
CA ALA A 79 16.24 -8.88 -25.00
C ALA A 79 16.21 -7.35 -25.12
N SER A 80 17.31 -6.71 -24.73
CA SER A 80 17.48 -5.27 -24.75
C SER A 80 17.04 -4.74 -26.12
N ARG A 81 15.91 -4.04 -26.16
CA ARG A 81 15.52 -3.20 -27.29
C ARG A 81 16.07 -1.81 -27.07
#